data_AF-A0A7R9WH72-F1
#
_entry.id   AF-A0A7R9WH72-F1
#
_cell.length_a   1.000
_cell.length_b   1.000
_cell.length_c   1.000
_cell.angle_alpha   90.00
_cell.angle_beta   90.00
_cell.angle_gamma   90.00
#
_symmetry.space_group_name_H-M   'P 1'
#
loop_
_entity.id
_entity.type
_entity.pdbx_description
1 polymer ?
#
loop_
_entity_poly.entity_id
_entity_poly.type
_entity_poly.pdbx_seq_one_letter_code
_entity_poly.pdbx_strand_id
1 'polypeptide(L)'
;VDVERLEVHVFVSEPQTGVSKFSLDDPGYGSFEIKRDAYRASGHLELSNVPSNSLPRLLRAAYDTESFSEESGVLVADGNGCATLFFNPATFLPSVLMPRLIVFVIDVSGSMGGQKLKDAKIAFSTMITTLTEADYFAIHSFSNSGTESVFNARAATTNAKSDAVDFVNNLESGGGTNLNGAYINGLDRIMEMQQANNQELEFVSVLVILTDGEATSGITNSQKISKRVRTKNEINAKI
;
A
#
# COMPACT_ATOMS: atom_id res chain seq x y z
N VAL A 1 -35.53 -13.77 10.24
CA VAL A 1 -35.95 -15.09 9.73
C VAL A 1 -34.74 -15.99 9.89
N ASP A 2 -34.88 -17.04 10.68
CA ASP A 2 -33.77 -17.96 10.90
C ASP A 2 -33.51 -18.74 9.61
N VAL A 3 -32.25 -19.09 9.38
CA VAL A 3 -31.82 -19.77 8.17
C VAL A 3 -31.76 -21.25 8.47
N GLU A 4 -32.71 -22.01 7.92
CA GLU A 4 -32.77 -23.48 8.09
C GLU A 4 -31.49 -24.15 7.57
N ARG A 5 -30.95 -23.67 6.44
CA ARG A 5 -29.70 -24.17 5.86
C ARG A 5 -28.98 -23.06 5.09
N LEU A 6 -27.73 -22.80 5.45
CA LEU A 6 -26.81 -21.96 4.70
C LEU A 6 -25.70 -22.85 4.14
N GLU A 7 -25.50 -22.79 2.84
CA GLU A 7 -24.51 -23.59 2.14
C GLU A 7 -23.65 -22.67 1.28
N VAL A 8 -22.34 -22.74 1.44
CA VAL A 8 -21.37 -21.95 0.69
C VAL A 8 -20.37 -22.91 0.04
N HIS A 9 -20.31 -22.86 -1.28
CA HIS A 9 -19.34 -23.58 -2.09
C HIS A 9 -18.42 -22.59 -2.78
N VAL A 10 -17.13 -22.72 -2.53
CA VAL A 10 -16.09 -21.98 -3.24
C VAL A 10 -15.30 -23.00 -4.05
N PHE A 11 -15.14 -22.75 -5.34
CA PHE A 11 -14.35 -23.59 -6.22
C PHE A 11 -13.37 -22.73 -7.01
N VAL A 12 -12.11 -23.16 -7.05
CA VAL A 12 -11.00 -22.54 -7.76
C VAL A 12 -10.41 -23.58 -8.70
N SER A 13 -10.11 -23.17 -9.94
CA SER A 13 -9.45 -24.02 -10.93
C SER A 13 -8.41 -23.19 -11.68
N GLU A 14 -7.15 -23.54 -11.47
CA GLU A 14 -5.95 -22.89 -12.01
C GLU A 14 -5.15 -23.91 -12.84
N PRO A 15 -5.63 -24.30 -14.04
CA PRO A 15 -4.99 -25.36 -14.83
C PRO A 15 -3.59 -24.99 -15.36
N GLN A 16 -3.29 -23.69 -15.43
CA GLN A 16 -2.04 -23.17 -16.00
C GLN A 16 -1.01 -22.86 -14.91
N THR A 17 -1.47 -22.40 -13.75
CA THR A 17 -0.63 -21.86 -12.69
C THR A 17 -0.65 -22.71 -11.42
N GLY A 18 -1.56 -23.68 -11.31
CA GLY A 18 -1.73 -24.48 -10.10
C GLY A 18 -2.28 -23.69 -8.91
N VAL A 19 -2.59 -24.39 -7.82
CA VAL A 19 -3.07 -23.78 -6.57
C VAL A 19 -2.09 -24.10 -5.43
N SER A 20 -1.30 -23.11 -5.00
CA SER A 20 -0.29 -23.27 -3.95
C SER A 20 -0.86 -23.13 -2.53
N LYS A 21 -1.93 -22.35 -2.38
CA LYS A 21 -2.63 -22.15 -1.12
C LYS A 21 -4.12 -22.02 -1.35
N PHE A 22 -4.92 -22.55 -0.43
CA PHE A 22 -6.35 -22.29 -0.36
C PHE A 22 -6.78 -22.31 1.11
N SER A 23 -7.61 -21.34 1.50
CA SER A 23 -8.21 -21.25 2.82
C SER A 23 -9.60 -20.66 2.73
N LEU A 24 -10.50 -21.13 3.59
CA LEU A 24 -11.83 -20.60 3.80
C LEU A 24 -11.99 -20.33 5.30
N ASP A 25 -12.60 -19.21 5.67
CA ASP A 25 -12.91 -18.91 7.07
C ASP A 25 -13.86 -19.97 7.62
N ASP A 26 -13.45 -20.64 8.67
CA ASP A 26 -14.32 -21.51 9.46
C ASP A 26 -15.02 -20.65 10.52
N PRO A 27 -16.35 -20.48 10.46
CA PRO A 27 -17.09 -19.73 11.47
C PRO A 27 -17.09 -20.42 12.85
N GLY A 28 -16.60 -21.67 12.95
CA GLY A 28 -16.43 -22.43 14.20
C GLY A 28 -17.67 -23.25 14.60
N TYR A 29 -18.66 -23.36 13.71
CA TYR A 29 -19.87 -24.16 13.88
C TYR A 29 -20.36 -24.65 12.51
N GLY A 30 -21.04 -25.79 12.49
CA GLY A 30 -21.49 -26.45 11.25
C GLY A 30 -20.47 -27.45 10.69
N SER A 31 -20.62 -27.80 9.42
CA SER A 31 -19.67 -28.66 8.71
C SER A 31 -18.82 -27.84 7.75
N PHE A 32 -17.54 -28.17 7.69
CA PHE A 32 -16.54 -27.43 6.95
C PHE A 32 -15.56 -28.41 6.31
N GLU A 33 -15.36 -28.32 5.00
CA GLU A 33 -14.44 -29.16 4.26
C GLU A 33 -13.63 -28.32 3.27
N ILE A 34 -12.32 -28.53 3.26
CA ILE A 34 -11.44 -28.02 2.21
C ILE A 34 -10.82 -29.20 1.48
N LYS A 35 -10.89 -29.17 0.15
CA LYS A 35 -10.17 -30.08 -0.75
C LYS A 35 -9.25 -29.26 -1.63
N ARG A 36 -8.03 -29.74 -1.85
CA ARG A 36 -7.07 -29.15 -2.79
C ARG A 36 -6.30 -30.25 -3.50
N ASP A 37 -6.19 -30.11 -4.81
CA ASP A 37 -5.23 -30.82 -5.65
C ASP A 37 -4.27 -29.79 -6.30
N ALA A 38 -3.40 -30.26 -7.21
CA ALA A 38 -2.39 -29.40 -7.83
C ALA A 38 -2.98 -28.20 -8.62
N TYR A 39 -4.19 -28.33 -9.16
CA TYR A 39 -4.78 -27.34 -10.07
C TYR A 39 -6.15 -26.85 -9.62
N ARG A 40 -6.74 -27.45 -8.58
CA ARG A 40 -8.08 -27.13 -8.11
C ARG A 40 -8.11 -27.06 -6.60
N ALA A 41 -8.96 -26.19 -6.09
CA ALA A 41 -9.33 -26.18 -4.69
C ALA A 41 -10.83 -25.96 -4.54
N SER A 42 -11.42 -26.57 -3.51
CA SER A 42 -12.80 -26.35 -3.15
C SER A 42 -12.95 -26.21 -1.65
N GLY A 43 -13.72 -25.22 -1.22
CA GLY A 43 -14.19 -25.07 0.15
C GLY A 43 -15.70 -25.28 0.20
N HIS A 44 -16.17 -26.09 1.14
CA HIS A 44 -17.57 -26.32 1.42
C HIS A 44 -17.85 -25.97 2.87
N LEU A 45 -18.82 -25.08 3.09
CA LEU A 45 -19.34 -24.73 4.41
C LEU A 45 -20.84 -24.98 4.41
N GLU A 46 -21.31 -25.73 5.39
CA GLU A 46 -22.74 -25.94 5.63
C GLU A 46 -23.07 -25.64 7.09
N LEU A 47 -24.03 -24.73 7.28
CA LEU A 47 -24.61 -24.40 8.57
C LEU A 47 -26.09 -24.73 8.56
N SER A 48 -26.59 -25.37 9.62
CA SER A 48 -28.00 -25.72 9.77
C SER A 48 -28.64 -24.97 10.93
N ASN A 49 -29.89 -24.56 10.77
CA ASN A 49 -30.70 -23.89 11.78
C ASN A 49 -30.01 -22.67 12.42
N VAL A 50 -29.39 -21.81 11.60
CA VAL A 50 -28.64 -20.65 12.08
C VAL A 50 -29.59 -19.52 12.45
N PRO A 51 -29.57 -19.05 13.71
CA PRO A 51 -30.33 -17.88 14.10
C PRO A 51 -29.88 -16.65 13.30
N SER A 52 -30.83 -15.80 12.91
CA SER A 52 -30.54 -14.63 12.07
C SER A 52 -29.49 -13.66 12.65
N ASN A 53 -29.33 -13.59 13.97
CA ASN A 53 -28.31 -12.80 14.66
C ASN A 53 -26.91 -13.45 14.70
N SER A 54 -26.82 -14.73 14.34
CA SER A 54 -25.62 -15.56 14.40
C SER A 54 -25.12 -15.92 12.99
N LEU A 55 -25.67 -15.28 11.95
CA LEU A 55 -25.17 -15.46 10.59
C LEU A 55 -23.81 -14.77 10.44
N PRO A 56 -22.81 -15.46 9.85
CA PRO A 56 -21.53 -14.81 9.56
C PRO A 56 -21.77 -13.65 8.59
N ARG A 57 -21.28 -12.46 8.94
CA ARG A 57 -21.39 -11.25 8.10
C ARG A 57 -20.38 -11.21 6.96
N LEU A 58 -19.28 -11.93 7.12
CA LEU A 58 -18.21 -12.06 6.15
C LEU A 58 -17.63 -13.45 6.27
N LEU A 59 -17.48 -14.12 5.13
CA LEU A 59 -16.75 -15.37 4.99
C LEU A 59 -15.65 -15.10 3.96
N ARG A 60 -14.39 -15.20 4.36
CA ARG A 60 -13.27 -15.01 3.44
C ARG A 60 -12.81 -16.35 2.89
N ALA A 61 -12.65 -16.40 1.58
CA ALA A 61 -11.84 -17.40 0.92
C ALA A 61 -10.61 -16.70 0.36
N ALA A 62 -9.46 -17.34 0.48
CA ALA A 62 -8.21 -16.87 -0.10
C ALA A 62 -7.52 -18.05 -0.77
N TYR A 63 -6.93 -17.80 -1.92
CA TYR A 63 -6.07 -18.76 -2.60
C TYR A 63 -4.86 -18.03 -3.20
N ASP A 64 -3.83 -18.80 -3.49
CA ASP A 64 -2.65 -18.33 -4.19
C ASP A 64 -2.23 -19.37 -5.24
N THR A 65 -1.59 -18.91 -6.32
CA THR A 65 -1.12 -19.78 -7.41
C THR A 65 0.27 -20.30 -7.12
N GLU A 66 0.73 -21.32 -7.84
CA GLU A 66 2.15 -21.67 -7.77
C GLU A 66 3.01 -20.56 -8.38
N SER A 67 4.30 -20.57 -8.02
CA SER A 67 5.27 -19.67 -8.62
C SER A 67 5.42 -19.98 -10.11
N PHE A 68 5.40 -18.94 -10.94
CA PHE A 68 5.63 -19.10 -12.37
C PHE A 68 7.06 -19.59 -12.60
N SER A 69 7.21 -20.78 -13.17
CA SER A 69 8.52 -21.31 -13.54
C SER A 69 9.12 -20.60 -14.76
N GLU A 70 8.30 -19.87 -15.51
CA GLU A 70 8.72 -19.12 -16.69
C GLU A 70 8.98 -17.65 -16.36
N GLU A 71 10.22 -17.21 -16.61
CA GLU A 71 10.65 -15.80 -16.51
C GLU A 71 9.81 -14.86 -17.38
N SER A 72 9.08 -15.39 -18.37
CA SER A 72 8.23 -14.65 -19.31
C SER A 72 6.78 -14.47 -18.88
N GLY A 73 6.34 -15.10 -17.77
CA GLY A 73 4.92 -15.14 -17.39
C GLY A 73 4.07 -16.09 -18.25
N VAL A 74 2.79 -16.24 -17.91
CA VAL A 74 1.86 -17.21 -18.52
C VAL A 74 0.76 -16.49 -19.28
N LEU A 75 0.61 -16.81 -20.56
CA LEU A 75 -0.48 -16.30 -21.41
C LEU A 75 -1.61 -17.33 -21.51
N VAL A 76 -2.81 -16.96 -21.04
CA VAL A 76 -4.02 -17.78 -21.13
C VAL A 76 -4.94 -17.18 -22.17
N ALA A 77 -5.17 -17.89 -23.28
CA ALA A 77 -6.13 -17.50 -24.31
C ALA A 77 -7.46 -18.25 -24.13
N ASP A 78 -8.59 -17.56 -24.29
CA ASP A 78 -9.93 -18.14 -24.07
C ASP A 78 -10.55 -18.78 -25.32
N GLY A 79 -9.82 -18.77 -26.45
CA GLY A 79 -10.29 -19.29 -27.74
C GLY A 79 -11.25 -18.36 -28.50
N ASN A 80 -11.71 -17.26 -27.89
CA ASN A 80 -12.58 -16.25 -28.50
C ASN A 80 -11.82 -14.98 -28.94
N GLY A 81 -10.49 -15.06 -28.97
CA GLY A 81 -9.62 -13.94 -29.31
C GLY A 81 -9.28 -13.04 -28.12
N CYS A 82 -9.64 -13.42 -26.89
CA CYS A 82 -9.17 -12.75 -25.68
C CYS A 82 -7.99 -13.52 -25.07
N ALA A 83 -7.07 -12.78 -24.45
CA ALA A 83 -5.94 -13.37 -23.74
C ALA A 83 -5.66 -12.59 -22.45
N THR A 84 -5.23 -13.32 -21.43
CA THR A 84 -4.77 -12.79 -20.13
C THR A 84 -3.32 -13.18 -19.93
N LEU A 85 -2.45 -12.19 -19.72
CA LEU A 85 -1.04 -12.42 -19.38
C LEU A 85 -0.85 -12.27 -17.87
N PHE A 86 -0.44 -13.34 -17.22
CA PHE A 86 -0.02 -13.34 -15.82
C PHE A 86 1.49 -13.20 -15.75
N PHE A 87 1.97 -12.17 -15.05
CA PHE A 87 3.41 -11.91 -14.89
C PHE A 87 3.68 -11.54 -13.43
N ASN A 88 4.36 -12.44 -12.70
CA ASN A 88 4.79 -12.19 -11.32
C ASN A 88 6.31 -12.36 -11.19
N PRO A 89 7.07 -11.28 -11.39
CA PRO A 89 8.53 -11.34 -11.42
C PRO A 89 9.14 -11.64 -10.05
N ALA A 90 8.39 -11.50 -8.95
CA ALA A 90 8.88 -11.82 -7.61
C ALA A 90 9.25 -13.31 -7.43
N THR A 91 8.82 -14.17 -8.35
CA THR A 91 9.09 -15.62 -8.33
C THR A 91 10.47 -15.99 -8.87
N PHE A 92 11.10 -15.12 -9.67
CA PHE A 92 12.39 -15.38 -10.32
C PHE A 92 13.39 -14.21 -10.23
N LEU A 93 12.95 -13.01 -9.84
CA LEU A 93 13.88 -11.94 -9.49
C LEU A 93 14.54 -12.28 -8.14
N PRO A 94 15.87 -12.15 -8.02
CA PRO A 94 16.51 -12.24 -6.72
C PRO A 94 15.89 -11.18 -5.80
N SER A 95 15.74 -11.48 -4.51
CA SER A 95 15.15 -10.57 -3.50
C SER A 95 16.03 -9.34 -3.22
N VAL A 96 16.77 -8.85 -4.22
CA VAL A 96 17.46 -7.57 -4.20
C VAL A 96 16.36 -6.51 -4.19
N LEU A 97 15.98 -6.10 -2.98
CA LEU A 97 15.18 -4.92 -2.77
C LEU A 97 15.98 -3.75 -3.34
N MET A 98 15.52 -3.21 -4.47
CA MET A 98 16.07 -1.96 -4.97
C MET A 98 15.92 -0.92 -3.86
N PRO A 99 17.03 -0.28 -3.42
CA PRO A 99 16.98 0.78 -2.44
C PRO A 99 15.97 1.86 -2.84
N ARG A 100 15.23 2.42 -1.88
CA ARG A 100 14.24 3.45 -2.16
C ARG A 100 14.68 4.81 -1.60
N LEU A 101 14.32 5.88 -2.32
CA LEU A 101 14.33 7.25 -1.81
C LEU A 101 12.89 7.63 -1.49
N ILE A 102 12.55 7.69 -0.21
CA ILE A 102 11.16 7.88 0.23
C ILE A 102 11.00 9.23 0.92
N VAL A 103 10.10 10.07 0.42
CA VAL A 103 9.70 11.29 1.13
C VAL A 103 8.28 11.11 1.66
N PHE A 104 8.14 11.12 2.97
CA PHE A 104 6.84 11.14 3.63
C PHE A 104 6.38 12.58 3.85
N VAL A 105 5.15 12.87 3.47
CA VAL A 105 4.56 14.21 3.53
C VAL A 105 3.23 14.13 4.27
N ILE A 106 3.19 14.76 5.43
CA ILE A 106 2.12 14.57 6.41
C ILE A 106 1.30 15.85 6.50
N ASP A 107 0.03 15.79 6.14
CA ASP A 107 -0.89 16.90 6.35
C ASP A 107 -1.08 17.13 7.85
N VAL A 108 -0.80 18.35 8.28
CA VAL A 108 -1.03 18.83 9.64
C VAL A 108 -1.97 20.03 9.64
N SER A 109 -2.84 20.17 8.65
CA SER A 109 -3.89 21.18 8.62
C SER A 109 -4.87 21.02 9.78
N GLY A 110 -5.66 22.06 10.06
CA GLY A 110 -6.62 22.03 11.16
C GLY A 110 -7.67 20.92 11.07
N SER A 111 -8.03 20.46 9.85
CA SER A 111 -8.98 19.37 9.64
C SER A 111 -8.46 18.00 10.12
N MET A 112 -7.14 17.84 10.18
CA MET A 112 -6.47 16.64 10.69
C MET A 112 -6.52 16.53 12.23
N GLY A 113 -7.04 17.53 12.94
CA GLY A 113 -7.12 17.52 14.40
C GLY A 113 -7.80 16.28 14.99
N GLY A 114 -7.38 15.91 16.21
CA GLY A 114 -7.97 14.80 16.95
C GLY A 114 -7.53 13.43 16.42
N GLN A 115 -8.49 12.56 16.09
CA GLN A 115 -8.22 11.16 15.77
C GLN A 115 -7.49 10.99 14.42
N LYS A 116 -7.78 11.84 13.43
CA LYS A 116 -7.18 11.71 12.08
C LYS A 116 -5.66 11.83 12.12
N LEU A 117 -5.12 12.85 12.79
CA LEU A 117 -3.68 12.99 12.95
C LEU A 117 -3.09 11.88 13.83
N LYS A 118 -3.81 11.36 14.83
CA LYS A 118 -3.35 10.20 15.62
C LYS A 118 -3.20 8.96 14.74
N ASP A 119 -4.19 8.67 13.89
CA ASP A 119 -4.15 7.52 12.97
C ASP A 119 -3.05 7.70 11.91
N ALA A 120 -2.91 8.93 11.37
CA ALA A 120 -1.81 9.27 10.46
C ALA A 120 -0.45 9.02 11.11
N LYS A 121 -0.23 9.48 12.35
CA LYS A 121 1.02 9.26 13.09
C LYS A 121 1.32 7.78 13.27
N ILE A 122 0.32 6.95 13.60
CA ILE A 122 0.47 5.50 13.72
C ILE A 122 0.85 4.88 12.37
N ALA A 123 0.15 5.27 11.29
CA ALA A 123 0.40 4.77 9.95
C ALA A 123 1.82 5.10 9.46
N PHE A 124 2.25 6.37 9.57
CA PHE A 124 3.60 6.78 9.17
C PHE A 124 4.68 6.15 10.05
N SER A 125 4.47 6.08 11.36
CA SER A 125 5.40 5.38 12.26
C SER A 125 5.57 3.91 11.85
N THR A 126 4.45 3.24 11.53
CA THR A 126 4.48 1.84 11.05
C THR A 126 5.24 1.74 9.73
N MET A 127 4.96 2.60 8.74
CA MET A 127 5.68 2.61 7.46
C MET A 127 7.19 2.87 7.63
N ILE A 128 7.58 3.75 8.56
CA ILE A 128 9.00 4.02 8.84
C ILE A 128 9.68 2.77 9.41
N THR A 129 9.00 2.00 10.27
CA THR A 129 9.58 0.78 10.86
C THR A 129 9.81 -0.35 9.85
N THR A 130 9.03 -0.39 8.75
CA THR A 130 9.17 -1.41 7.70
C THR A 130 10.26 -1.08 6.67
N LEU A 131 10.88 0.09 6.75
CA LEU A 131 12.02 0.45 5.90
C LEU A 131 13.21 -0.47 6.17
N THR A 132 13.98 -0.74 5.13
CA THR A 132 15.24 -1.50 5.19
C THR A 132 16.41 -0.54 5.32
N GLU A 133 17.56 -1.02 5.83
CA GLU A 133 18.74 -0.14 6.00
C GLU A 133 19.31 0.41 4.67
N ALA A 134 18.95 -0.21 3.54
CA ALA A 134 19.29 0.28 2.21
C ALA A 134 18.44 1.48 1.79
N ASP A 135 17.26 1.68 2.38
CA ASP A 135 16.39 2.81 2.06
C ASP A 135 16.93 4.12 2.65
N TYR A 136 16.71 5.21 1.93
CA TYR A 136 16.85 6.56 2.45
C TYR A 136 15.48 7.20 2.51
N PHE A 137 15.26 7.96 3.57
CA PHE A 137 13.98 8.63 3.74
C PHE A 137 14.11 10.00 4.36
N ALA A 138 13.12 10.84 4.08
CA ALA A 138 12.95 12.14 4.70
C ALA A 138 11.46 12.35 5.03
N ILE A 139 11.18 13.25 5.97
CA ILE A 139 9.80 13.58 6.33
C ILE A 139 9.65 15.09 6.30
N HIS A 140 8.51 15.56 5.82
CA HIS A 140 8.04 16.88 6.20
C HIS A 140 6.55 16.88 6.47
N SER A 141 6.12 17.75 7.37
CA SER A 141 4.71 18.09 7.54
C SER A 141 4.35 19.28 6.65
N PHE A 142 3.07 19.42 6.29
CA PHE A 142 2.60 20.60 5.57
C PHE A 142 1.25 21.11 6.11
N SER A 143 1.07 22.43 6.07
CA SER A 143 -0.22 23.08 6.20
C SER A 143 -0.29 24.27 5.23
N ASN A 144 -0.08 25.51 5.69
CA ASN A 144 -0.19 26.72 4.87
C ASN A 144 0.96 26.91 3.87
N SER A 145 2.19 26.59 4.29
CA SER A 145 3.41 26.91 3.53
C SER A 145 3.82 25.82 2.55
N GLY A 146 3.24 24.62 2.67
CA GLY A 146 3.68 23.42 1.96
C GLY A 146 4.82 22.67 2.67
N THR A 147 5.48 23.27 3.67
CA THR A 147 6.48 22.60 4.52
C THR A 147 6.58 23.31 5.88
N GLU A 148 6.06 22.70 6.94
CA GLU A 148 6.02 23.29 8.29
C GLU A 148 7.13 22.76 9.21
N SER A 149 7.41 21.47 9.16
CA SER A 149 8.46 20.83 9.96
C SER A 149 9.17 19.78 9.14
N VAL A 150 10.46 19.58 9.42
CA VAL A 150 11.34 18.77 8.57
C VAL A 150 12.14 17.78 9.40
N PHE A 151 12.12 16.52 8.96
CA PHE A 151 13.14 15.52 9.27
C PHE A 151 14.04 15.35 8.04
N ASN A 152 15.32 15.68 8.18
CA ASN A 152 16.28 15.65 7.08
C ASN A 152 16.53 14.23 6.57
N ALA A 153 16.89 14.13 5.29
CA ALA A 153 17.14 12.85 4.64
C ALA A 153 18.24 12.04 5.35
N ARG A 154 17.95 10.79 5.68
CA ARG A 154 18.88 9.85 6.32
C ARG A 154 18.68 8.44 5.78
N ALA A 155 19.74 7.63 5.80
CA ALA A 155 19.61 6.18 5.66
C ALA A 155 18.74 5.64 6.79
N ALA A 156 17.89 4.66 6.51
CA ALA A 156 16.93 4.06 7.43
C ALA A 156 17.61 3.08 8.40
N THR A 157 18.60 3.58 9.15
CA THR A 157 19.19 2.91 10.31
C THR A 157 18.19 2.84 11.46
N THR A 158 18.37 1.90 12.39
CA THR A 158 17.52 1.77 13.60
C THR A 158 17.37 3.09 14.36
N ASN A 159 18.46 3.84 14.56
CA ASN A 159 18.41 5.12 15.25
C ASN A 159 17.65 6.17 14.45
N ALA A 160 17.90 6.29 13.14
CA ALA A 160 17.17 7.23 12.29
C ALA A 160 15.66 6.94 12.24
N LYS A 161 15.26 5.67 12.22
CA LYS A 161 13.84 5.29 12.31
C LYS A 161 13.23 5.71 13.65
N SER A 162 13.92 5.49 14.76
CA SER A 162 13.47 5.93 16.09
C SER A 162 13.29 7.45 16.15
N ASP A 163 14.31 8.20 15.75
CA ASP A 163 14.28 9.67 15.73
C ASP A 163 13.13 10.20 14.86
N ALA A 164 12.87 9.54 13.73
CA ALA A 164 11.79 9.90 12.82
C ALA A 164 10.40 9.58 13.38
N VAL A 165 10.24 8.47 14.09
CA VAL A 165 8.99 8.14 14.80
C VAL A 165 8.72 9.19 15.88
N ASP A 166 9.73 9.61 16.64
CA ASP A 166 9.60 10.68 17.61
C ASP A 166 9.23 12.02 16.96
N PHE A 167 9.86 12.35 15.82
CA PHE A 167 9.49 13.52 15.03
C PHE A 167 8.02 13.49 14.60
N VAL A 168 7.54 12.37 14.05
CA VAL A 168 6.14 12.20 13.63
C VAL A 168 5.19 12.32 14.82
N ASN A 169 5.52 11.71 15.95
CA ASN A 169 4.67 11.74 17.14
C ASN A 169 4.52 13.14 17.74
N ASN A 170 5.48 14.03 17.50
CA ASN A 170 5.45 15.43 17.96
C ASN A 170 4.74 16.40 17.01
N LEU A 171 4.24 15.96 15.85
CA LEU A 171 3.52 16.84 14.93
C LEU A 171 2.20 17.34 15.53
N GLU A 172 1.86 18.61 15.28
CA GLU A 172 0.62 19.23 15.74
C GLU A 172 -0.19 19.77 14.58
N SER A 173 -1.51 19.64 14.65
CA SER A 173 -2.42 20.12 13.61
C SER A 173 -2.72 21.62 13.75
N GLY A 174 -2.71 22.36 12.65
CA GLY A 174 -3.14 23.75 12.55
C GLY A 174 -2.96 24.32 11.14
N GLY A 175 -3.67 25.40 10.85
CA GLY A 175 -3.61 26.09 9.55
C GLY A 175 -4.47 25.45 8.46
N GLY A 176 -4.22 25.86 7.21
CA GLY A 176 -4.88 25.38 6.00
C GLY A 176 -4.10 24.27 5.30
N THR A 177 -4.41 24.04 4.03
CA THR A 177 -3.96 22.85 3.28
C THR A 177 -3.38 23.29 1.94
N ASN A 178 -2.06 23.43 1.85
CA ASN A 178 -1.34 23.80 0.63
C ASN A 178 -0.79 22.56 -0.08
N LEU A 179 -1.69 21.81 -0.73
CA LEU A 179 -1.33 20.58 -1.44
C LEU A 179 -0.33 20.83 -2.56
N ASN A 180 -0.43 21.95 -3.29
CA ASN A 180 0.57 22.25 -4.32
C ASN A 180 1.98 22.31 -3.72
N GLY A 181 2.16 22.99 -2.59
CA GLY A 181 3.45 23.06 -1.90
C GLY A 181 3.91 21.68 -1.44
N ALA A 182 3.02 20.88 -0.84
CA ALA A 182 3.30 19.53 -0.38
C ALA A 182 3.88 18.63 -1.49
N TYR A 183 3.25 18.60 -2.67
CA TYR A 183 3.76 17.82 -3.80
C TYR A 183 5.07 18.35 -4.36
N ILE A 184 5.17 19.66 -4.60
CA ILE A 184 6.34 20.25 -5.25
C ILE A 184 7.58 20.12 -4.34
N ASN A 185 7.43 20.49 -3.07
CA ASN A 185 8.51 20.41 -2.10
C ASN A 185 8.90 18.95 -1.81
N GLY A 186 7.93 18.03 -1.79
CA GLY A 186 8.20 16.61 -1.68
C GLY A 186 9.05 16.07 -2.83
N LEU A 187 8.74 16.43 -4.07
CA LEU A 187 9.54 16.07 -5.24
C LEU A 187 10.93 16.71 -5.22
N ASP A 188 11.04 17.98 -4.81
CA ASP A 188 12.33 18.66 -4.63
C ASP A 188 13.24 17.91 -3.66
N ARG A 189 12.69 17.46 -2.52
CA ARG A 189 13.46 16.67 -1.54
C ARG A 189 13.94 15.33 -2.09
N ILE A 190 13.15 14.66 -2.93
CA ILE A 190 13.61 13.43 -3.59
C ILE A 190 14.77 13.74 -4.54
N MET A 191 14.69 14.83 -5.32
CA MET A 191 15.78 15.26 -6.19
C MET A 191 17.06 15.59 -5.40
N GLU A 192 16.92 16.28 -4.26
CA GLU A 192 18.05 16.55 -3.35
C GLU A 192 18.68 15.26 -2.83
N MET A 193 17.87 14.27 -2.47
CA MET A 193 18.35 12.94 -2.04
C MET A 193 19.08 12.20 -3.16
N GLN A 194 18.58 12.25 -4.40
CA GLN A 194 19.26 11.67 -5.56
C GLN A 194 20.63 12.33 -5.80
N GLN A 195 20.71 13.65 -5.69
CA GLN A 195 21.96 14.39 -5.89
C GLN A 195 22.97 14.16 -4.76
N ALA A 196 22.50 14.00 -3.52
CA ALA A 196 23.38 13.72 -2.38
C ALA A 196 23.91 12.28 -2.40
N ASN A 197 23.12 11.33 -2.89
CA ASN A 197 23.50 9.94 -3.04
C ASN A 197 24.19 9.70 -4.40
N ASN A 198 25.48 10.10 -4.49
CA ASN A 198 26.36 9.84 -5.64
C ASN A 198 26.76 8.35 -5.80
N GLN A 199 25.92 7.41 -5.38
CA GLN A 199 26.22 5.98 -5.51
C GLN A 199 25.80 5.48 -6.89
N GLU A 200 26.51 4.46 -7.40
CA GLU A 200 26.12 3.72 -8.62
C GLU A 200 24.83 2.91 -8.45
N LEU A 201 24.20 2.96 -7.26
CA LEU A 201 22.95 2.26 -6.98
C LEU A 201 21.78 2.96 -7.67
N GLU A 202 20.99 2.17 -8.39
CA GLU A 202 19.71 2.63 -8.93
C GLU A 202 18.67 2.63 -7.81
N PHE A 203 18.08 3.80 -7.54
CA PHE A 203 17.07 3.96 -6.50
C PHE A 203 15.66 4.07 -7.08
N VAL A 204 14.69 3.48 -6.40
CA VAL A 204 13.27 3.75 -6.66
C VAL A 204 12.83 4.96 -5.85
N SER A 205 12.41 6.02 -6.55
CA SER A 205 11.90 7.25 -5.94
C SER A 205 10.41 7.13 -5.59
N VAL A 206 10.05 7.40 -4.34
CA VAL A 206 8.67 7.31 -3.82
C VAL A 206 8.33 8.56 -3.00
N LEU A 207 7.21 9.18 -3.31
CA LEU A 207 6.60 10.26 -2.56
C LEU A 207 5.30 9.74 -1.94
N VAL A 208 5.21 9.74 -0.61
CA VAL A 208 4.00 9.30 0.09
C VAL A 208 3.37 10.51 0.77
N ILE A 209 2.20 10.92 0.30
CA ILE A 209 1.43 12.04 0.88
C ILE A 209 0.14 11.50 1.49
N LEU A 210 -0.22 12.00 2.68
CA LEU A 210 -1.52 11.76 3.30
C LEU A 210 -2.18 13.09 3.68
N THR A 211 -3.44 13.25 3.31
CA THR A 211 -4.30 14.42 3.59
C THR A 211 -5.76 13.98 3.76
N ASP A 212 -6.55 14.72 4.52
CA ASP A 212 -7.99 14.48 4.70
C ASP A 212 -8.89 15.49 3.97
N GLY A 213 -8.31 16.41 3.21
CA GLY A 213 -9.01 17.57 2.69
C GLY A 213 -8.55 18.04 1.32
N GLU A 214 -9.26 19.05 0.81
CA GLU A 214 -8.92 19.74 -0.42
C GLU A 214 -7.92 20.88 -0.17
N ALA A 215 -7.29 21.36 -1.24
CA ALA A 215 -6.38 22.48 -1.13
C ALA A 215 -7.14 23.77 -0.75
N THR A 216 -6.78 24.37 0.39
CA THR A 216 -7.36 25.62 0.92
C THR A 216 -6.35 26.76 1.00
N SER A 217 -5.06 26.49 0.76
CA SER A 217 -3.98 27.48 0.76
C SER A 217 -3.08 27.34 -0.47
N GLY A 218 -2.46 28.44 -0.90
CA GLY A 218 -1.63 28.45 -2.11
C GLY A 218 -2.45 28.26 -3.39
N ILE A 219 -2.05 27.32 -4.26
CA ILE A 219 -2.80 26.96 -5.46
C ILE A 219 -3.85 25.92 -5.07
N THR A 220 -5.13 26.25 -5.24
CA THR A 220 -6.25 25.38 -4.85
C THR A 220 -6.93 24.67 -6.01
N ASN A 221 -6.74 25.14 -7.24
CA ASN A 221 -7.32 24.49 -8.43
C ASN A 221 -6.65 23.14 -8.72
N SER A 222 -7.38 22.05 -8.53
CA SER A 222 -6.88 20.67 -8.64
C SER A 222 -6.24 20.35 -9.99
N GLN A 223 -6.80 20.81 -11.11
CA GLN A 223 -6.23 20.61 -12.45
C GLN A 223 -4.87 21.30 -12.59
N LYS A 224 -4.74 22.52 -12.06
CA LYS A 224 -3.48 23.27 -12.04
C LYS A 224 -2.44 22.59 -11.17
N ILE A 225 -2.84 22.09 -10.00
CA ILE A 225 -1.96 21.29 -9.12
C ILE A 225 -1.47 20.06 -9.88
N SER A 226 -2.38 19.23 -10.40
CA SER A 226 -2.03 18.00 -11.12
C SER A 226 -1.08 18.26 -12.30
N LYS A 227 -1.33 19.31 -13.10
CA LYS A 227 -0.44 19.70 -14.19
C LYS A 227 0.96 20.05 -13.68
N ARG A 228 1.06 20.83 -12.60
CA ARG A 228 2.35 21.22 -12.01
C ARG A 228 3.10 20.03 -11.44
N VAL A 229 2.41 19.12 -10.76
CA VAL A 229 3.02 17.89 -10.22
C VAL A 229 3.55 17.02 -11.35
N ARG A 230 2.76 16.81 -12.42
CA ARG A 230 3.22 16.06 -13.60
C ARG A 230 4.43 16.70 -14.27
N THR A 231 4.44 18.02 -14.43
CA THR A 231 5.58 18.74 -14.99
C THR A 231 6.81 18.67 -14.08
N LYS A 232 6.63 18.71 -12.76
CA LYS A 232 7.74 18.67 -11.80
C LYS A 232 8.34 17.26 -11.63
N ASN A 233 7.53 16.22 -11.81
CA ASN A 233 7.95 14.83 -11.59
C ASN A 233 8.77 14.26 -12.76
N GLU A 234 9.87 14.92 -13.11
CA GLU A 234 10.79 14.49 -14.17
C GLU A 234 11.60 13.23 -13.78
N ILE A 235 11.70 12.98 -12.47
CA ILE A 235 12.41 11.84 -11.87
C ILE A 235 11.58 10.55 -11.84
N ASN A 236 10.36 10.56 -12.39
CA ASN A 236 9.43 9.43 -12.40
C ASN A 236 9.18 8.83 -11.00
N ALA A 237 9.17 9.68 -9.97
CA ALA A 237 8.83 9.25 -8.62
C ALA A 237 7.40 8.69 -8.62
N LYS A 238 7.21 7.60 -7.87
CA LYS A 238 5.88 7.07 -7.58
C LYS A 238 5.25 7.97 -6.54
N ILE A 239 4.11 8.57 -6.87
CA ILE A 239 3.33 9.48 -6.01
C ILE A 239 2.00 8.81 -5.70
#